data_AF-A0A4Q1ZNS5-F1
#
_entry.id   AF-A0A4Q1ZNS5-F1
#
_cell.length_a   1.000
_cell.length_b   1.000
_cell.length_c   1.000
_cell.angle_alpha   90.00
_cell.angle_beta   90.00
_cell.angle_gamma   90.00
#
_symmetry.space_group_name_H-M   'P 1'
#
loop_
_entity.id
_entity.type
_entity.pdbx_description
1 polymer ?
#
loop_
_entity_poly.entity_id
_entity_poly.type
_entity_poly.pdbx_seq_one_letter_code
_entity_poly.pdbx_strand_id
1 'polypeptide(L)' 'MSARPERVVFIYETSVKTNLTRLRGWAPRGDRLVMDAPFGSWGTQTFIAGLTANAMIAPWVIKGAMDGL' A
#
# COMPACT_ATOMS: atom_id res chain seq x y z
N MET A 1 -0.50 30.52 -24.58
CA MET A 1 -0.56 30.16 -23.14
C MET A 1 0.57 29.17 -22.91
N SER A 2 1.66 29.57 -22.24
CA SER A 2 2.79 28.65 -22.00
C SER A 2 2.36 27.57 -21.01
N ALA A 3 2.65 26.30 -21.31
CA ALA A 3 2.36 25.20 -20.40
C ALA A 3 3.17 25.38 -19.11
N ARG A 4 2.51 25.21 -17.96
CA ARG A 4 3.09 25.30 -16.61
C ARG A 4 3.07 23.91 -15.95
N PRO A 5 3.91 22.97 -16.42
CA PRO A 5 3.89 21.59 -15.96
C PRO A 5 4.17 21.44 -14.45
N GLU A 6 4.88 22.38 -13.85
CA GLU A 6 5.17 22.44 -12.41
C GLU A 6 3.92 22.60 -11.53
N ARG A 7 2.77 22.97 -12.12
CA ARG A 7 1.49 23.11 -11.43
C ARG A 7 0.59 21.89 -11.54
N VAL A 8 1.01 20.85 -12.27
CA VAL A 8 0.26 19.62 -12.42
C VAL A 8 0.44 18.75 -11.18
N VAL A 9 -0.67 18.23 -10.67
CA VAL A 9 -0.69 17.22 -9.61
C VAL A 9 -1.31 15.97 -10.20
N PHE A 10 -0.57 14.87 -10.22
CA PHE A 10 -1.09 13.57 -10.56
C PHE A 10 -1.74 12.94 -9.34
N ILE A 11 -2.96 12.44 -9.48
CA ILE A 11 -3.66 11.72 -8.42
C ILE A 11 -3.74 10.27 -8.86
N TYR A 12 -3.29 9.37 -8.00
CA TYR A 12 -3.39 7.94 -8.24
C TYR A 12 -3.85 7.21 -6.99
N GLU A 13 -4.60 6.13 -7.23
CA GLU A 13 -5.04 5.19 -6.21
C GLU A 13 -4.31 3.86 -6.43
N THR A 14 -3.69 3.33 -5.37
CA THR A 14 -3.12 1.99 -5.38
C THR A 14 -3.64 1.17 -4.22
N SER A 15 -3.96 -0.08 -4.49
CA SER A 15 -4.39 -1.03 -3.49
C SER A 15 -3.19 -1.78 -2.93
N VAL A 16 -2.94 -1.63 -1.63
CA VAL A 16 -1.86 -2.33 -0.93
C VAL A 16 -2.46 -3.48 -0.14
N LYS A 17 -2.02 -4.71 -0.46
CA LYS A 17 -2.32 -5.87 0.38
C LYS A 17 -1.40 -5.83 1.59
N THR A 18 -2.00 -5.81 2.79
CA THR A 18 -1.28 -5.85 4.07
C THR A 18 -0.83 -7.27 4.45
N ASN A 19 -0.88 -8.22 3.52
CA ASN A 19 -0.37 -9.57 3.70
C ASN A 19 1.16 -9.54 3.65
N LEU A 20 1.75 -8.93 4.68
CA LEU A 20 3.19 -8.89 4.94
C LEU A 20 3.65 -10.18 5.63
N THR A 21 2.98 -11.29 5.32
CA THR A 21 3.30 -12.61 5.83
C THR A 21 4.41 -13.19 4.98
N ARG A 22 5.48 -13.67 5.64
CA ARG A 22 6.61 -14.28 4.95
C ARG A 22 6.15 -15.53 4.20
N LEU A 23 6.39 -15.60 2.89
CA LEU A 23 5.95 -16.72 2.05
C LEU A 23 6.75 -18.02 2.27
N ARG A 24 7.97 -17.90 2.82
CA ARG A 24 8.90 -19.01 3.01
C ARG A 24 9.72 -18.81 4.29
N GLY A 25 9.99 -19.90 4.99
CA GLY A 25 10.93 -19.92 6.09
C GLY A 25 11.53 -21.32 6.26
N TRP A 26 12.46 -21.44 7.19
CA TRP A 26 13.19 -22.67 7.47
C TRP A 26 13.02 -23.06 8.94
N ALA A 27 12.82 -24.34 9.20
CA ALA A 27 12.83 -24.95 10.52
C ALA A 27 13.77 -26.16 10.50
N PRO A 28 14.29 -26.60 11.67
CA PRO A 28 15.04 -27.85 11.77
C PRO A 28 14.27 -29.03 11.19
N ARG A 29 15.00 -30.03 10.70
CA ARG A 29 14.40 -31.22 10.11
C ARG A 29 13.59 -31.99 11.15
N GLY A 30 12.31 -32.18 10.88
CA GLY A 30 11.36 -32.82 11.80
C GLY A 30 10.41 -31.84 12.49
N ASP A 31 10.70 -30.54 12.43
CA ASP A 31 9.91 -29.52 13.11
C ASP A 31 9.02 -28.74 12.15
N ARG A 32 7.82 -28.39 12.63
CA ARG A 32 6.92 -27.48 11.91
C ARG A 32 7.40 -26.05 12.13
N LEU A 33 7.59 -25.30 11.03
CA LEU A 33 7.79 -23.86 11.12
C LEU A 33 6.50 -23.18 11.62
N VAL A 34 6.57 -22.59 12.80
CA VAL A 34 5.52 -21.73 13.37
C VAL A 34 6.06 -20.31 13.38
N MET A 35 5.30 -19.38 12.81
CA MET A 35 5.65 -17.96 12.79
C MET A 35 4.41 -17.09 12.82
N ASP A 36 4.56 -15.90 13.38
CA ASP A 36 3.49 -14.92 13.46
C ASP A 36 3.36 -14.14 12.14
N ALA A 37 2.12 -13.86 11.74
CA ALA A 37 1.83 -12.87 10.71
C ALA A 37 1.75 -11.49 11.39
N PRO A 38 2.47 -10.48 10.89
CA PRO A 38 2.51 -9.16 11.54
C PRO A 38 1.17 -8.42 11.56
N PHE A 39 0.19 -8.84 10.74
CA PHE A 39 -1.16 -8.28 10.72
C PHE A 39 -2.21 -9.40 10.76
N GLY A 40 -3.00 -9.43 11.84
CA GLY A 40 -4.02 -10.48 12.09
C GLY A 40 -5.33 -10.31 11.31
N SER A 41 -5.62 -9.10 10.82
CA SER A 41 -6.78 -8.85 9.94
C SER A 41 -6.31 -8.72 8.50
N TRP A 42 -6.54 -9.75 7.70
CA TRP A 42 -6.36 -9.74 6.25
C TRP A 42 -7.26 -8.64 5.67
N GLY A 43 -6.67 -7.59 5.15
CA GLY A 43 -7.40 -6.43 4.64
C GLY A 43 -6.67 -5.75 3.50
N THR A 44 -7.43 -5.35 2.49
CA THR A 44 -6.97 -4.45 1.45
C THR A 44 -6.98 -3.02 1.99
N GLN A 45 -5.88 -2.30 1.85
CA GLN A 45 -5.85 -0.85 2.10
C GLN A 45 -5.76 -0.12 0.77
N THR A 46 -6.60 0.89 0.56
CA THR A 46 -6.47 1.80 -0.56
C THR A 46 -5.57 2.95 -0.14
N PHE A 47 -4.51 3.20 -0.91
CA PHE A 47 -3.62 4.33 -0.76
C PHE A 47 -3.84 5.33 -1.89
N ILE A 48 -4.11 6.58 -1.53
CA ILE A 48 -4.26 7.68 -2.47
C ILE A 48 -3.08 8.61 -2.28
N ALA A 49 -2.45 8.99 -3.39
CA ALA A 49 -1.36 9.95 -3.38
C ALA A 49 -1.54 11.01 -4.46
N GLY A 50 -1.39 12.27 -4.06
CA GLY A 50 -1.06 13.36 -4.96
C GLY A 50 0.46 13.42 -5.19
N LEU A 51 0.89 13.37 -6.45
CA LEU A 51 2.27 13.48 -6.89
C LEU A 51 2.47 14.76 -7.68
N THR A 52 3.40 15.59 -7.22
CA THR A 52 3.93 16.75 -7.96
C THR A 52 5.26 16.38 -8.61
N ALA A 53 5.86 17.30 -9.37
CA ALA A 53 7.20 17.10 -9.92
C ALA A 53 8.29 16.85 -8.85
N ASN A 54 8.06 17.29 -7.60
CA ASN A 54 9.09 17.29 -6.55
C ASN A 54 8.77 16.39 -5.36
N ALA A 55 7.49 16.09 -5.12
CA ALA A 55 7.06 15.44 -3.88
C ALA A 55 5.68 14.78 -3.97
N MET A 56 5.48 13.81 -3.08
CA MET A 56 4.16 13.32 -2.69
C MET A 56 3.55 14.26 -1.65
N ILE A 57 2.36 14.79 -1.90
CA ILE A 57 1.79 15.91 -1.11
C ILE A 57 0.49 15.59 -0.38
N ALA A 58 -0.16 14.47 -0.70
CA ALA A 58 -1.44 14.10 -0.08
C ALA A 58 -1.55 12.57 0.08
N PRO A 59 -0.78 11.96 0.99
CA PRO A 59 -0.89 10.53 1.28
C PRO A 59 -2.11 10.26 2.16
N TRP A 60 -3.07 9.48 1.67
CA TRP A 60 -4.20 9.01 2.46
C TRP A 60 -4.32 7.48 2.38
N VAL A 61 -4.51 6.83 3.52
CA VAL A 61 -4.69 5.37 3.63
C VAL A 61 -6.11 5.11 4.14
N ILE A 62 -6.90 4.42 3.34
CA ILE A 62 -8.28 4.04 3.63
C ILE A 62 -8.33 2.52 3.78
N LYS A 63 -9.14 2.02 4.74
CA LYS A 63 -9.36 0.59 4.93
C LYS A 63 -10.46 0.12 3.98
N GLY A 64 -10.16 -0.85 3.12
CA GLY A 64 -11.05 -1.30 2.05
C GLY A 64 -10.89 -0.51 0.77
N ALA A 65 -11.65 -0.90 -0.27
CA ALA A 65 -11.76 -0.11 -1.49
C ALA A 65 -12.55 1.17 -1.22
N MET A 66 -12.27 2.25 -1.96
CA MET A 66 -13.17 3.41 -1.94
C MET A 66 -14.55 2.99 -2.47
N ASP A 67 -15.57 3.12 -1.64
CA ASP A 67 -16.96 3.16 -2.04
C ASP A 67 -17.32 4.61 -2.40
N GLY A 68 -17.78 4.83 -3.63
CA GLY A 68 -18.07 6.17 -4.17
C GLY A 68 -19.39 6.77 -3.68
N LEU A 69 -19.73 6.59 -2.40
CA LEU A 69 -20.96 7.12 -1.77
C LEU A 69 -20.70 8.44 -1.03
#